data_AF-A0A0R2P1P8-F1
#
_entry.id   AF-A0A0R2P1P8-F1
#
_cell.length_a   1.000
_cell.length_b   1.000
_cell.length_c   1.000
_cell.angle_alpha   90.00
_cell.angle_beta   90.00
_cell.angle_gamma   90.00
#
_symmetry.space_group_name_H-M   'P 1'
#
loop_
_entity.id
_entity.type
_entity.pdbx_description
1 polymer ?
#
loop_
_entity_poly.entity_id
_entity_poly.type
_entity_poly.pdbx_seq_one_letter_code
_entity_poly.pdbx_strand_id
1 'polypeptide(L)' 'GFAVAERSVSPKRTTEVLAWSISALNLGGAIPAAITGYIIDTYGSTVAFIVPVICMLIALLSLLPFLSLWKAKVIQL' A
#
# COMPACT_ATOMS: atom_id res chain seq x y z
N GLY A 1 4.10 3.96 -9.06
CA GLY A 1 4.68 3.19 -7.94
C GLY A 1 6.13 2.90 -8.21
N PHE A 2 6.43 1.78 -8.87
CA PHE A 2 7.80 1.31 -9.13
C PHE A 2 8.71 2.33 -9.83
N ALA A 3 8.27 2.94 -10.94
CA ALA A 3 9.07 3.96 -11.64
C ALA A 3 9.42 5.19 -10.76
N VAL A 4 8.58 5.54 -9.78
CA VAL A 4 8.87 6.60 -8.81
C VAL A 4 9.86 6.11 -7.75
N ALA A 5 9.69 4.87 -7.29
CA ALA A 5 10.58 4.23 -6.34
C ALA A 5 12.01 4.06 -6.90
N GLU A 6 12.13 3.63 -8.16
CA GLU A 6 13.40 3.53 -8.89
C GLU A 6 14.12 4.88 -9.00
N ARG A 7 13.38 5.96 -9.33
CA ARG A 7 13.92 7.32 -9.44
C ARG A 7 14.29 7.94 -8.09
N SER A 8 13.81 7.37 -6.99
CA SER A 8 14.03 7.89 -5.63
C SER A 8 15.29 7.31 -4.96
N VAL A 9 15.97 6.35 -5.60
CA VAL A 9 17.17 5.70 -5.04
C VAL A 9 18.37 5.75 -5.97
N SER A 10 19.56 5.51 -5.43
CA SER A 10 20.77 5.42 -6.22
C SER A 10 20.74 4.17 -7.13
N PRO A 11 21.39 4.20 -8.31
CA PRO A 11 21.35 3.10 -9.28
C PRO A 11 21.79 1.73 -8.73
N LYS A 12 22.62 1.72 -7.68
CA LYS A 12 23.09 0.50 -7.01
C LYS A 12 22.00 -0.20 -6.17
N ARG A 13 20.92 0.50 -5.82
CA ARG A 13 19.84 0.01 -4.93
C ARG A 13 18.51 -0.20 -5.64
N THR A 14 18.46 0.00 -6.95
CA THR A 14 17.23 -0.15 -7.74
C THR A 14 16.65 -1.56 -7.63
N THR A 15 17.48 -2.60 -7.74
CA THR A 15 17.05 -4.01 -7.60
C THR A 15 16.44 -4.30 -6.24
N GLU A 16 17.06 -3.79 -5.17
CA GLU A 16 16.59 -3.97 -3.80
C GLU A 16 15.23 -3.30 -3.58
N VAL A 17 15.07 -2.07 -4.05
CA VAL A 17 13.79 -1.34 -3.95
C VAL A 17 12.68 -2.05 -4.71
N LEU A 18 12.97 -2.56 -5.91
CA LEU A 18 11.99 -3.32 -6.70
C LEU A 18 11.63 -4.64 -6.01
N ALA A 19 12.62 -5.36 -5.48
CA ALA A 19 12.39 -6.61 -4.75
C ALA A 19 11.47 -6.41 -3.54
N TRP A 20 11.73 -5.39 -2.73
CA TRP A 20 10.85 -5.04 -1.59
C TRP A 20 9.47 -4.60 -2.04
N SER A 21 9.38 -3.81 -3.10
CA SER A 21 8.10 -3.30 -3.61
C SER A 21 7.22 -4.44 -4.18
N ILE A 22 7.81 -5.40 -4.89
CA ILE A 22 7.11 -6.60 -5.39
C ILE A 22 6.69 -7.49 -4.23
N SER A 23 7.57 -7.69 -3.25
CA SER A 23 7.26 -8.48 -2.05
C SER A 23 6.08 -7.89 -1.29
N ALA A 24 6.07 -6.57 -1.09
CA ALA A 24 4.96 -5.86 -0.46
C ALA A 24 3.65 -5.98 -1.25
N LEU A 25 3.71 -5.94 -2.59
CA LEU A 25 2.52 -6.12 -3.44
C LEU A 25 1.93 -7.53 -3.28
N ASN A 26 2.76 -8.57 -3.34
CA ASN A 26 2.31 -9.95 -3.19
C ASN A 26 1.71 -10.19 -1.79
N LEU A 27 2.37 -9.69 -0.75
CA LEU A 27 1.88 -9.78 0.63
C LEU A 27 0.57 -9.01 0.79
N GLY A 28 0.49 -7.79 0.24
CA GLY A 28 -0.70 -6.96 0.27
C GLY A 28 -1.89 -7.55 -0.50
N GLY A 29 -1.66 -8.43 -1.47
CA GLY A 29 -2.73 -9.18 -2.14
C GLY A 29 -3.16 -10.43 -1.35
N ALA A 30 -2.20 -11.17 -0.79
CA ALA A 30 -2.47 -12.45 -0.12
C ALA A 30 -3.22 -12.29 1.21
N ILE A 31 -2.83 -11.32 2.04
CA ILE A 31 -3.41 -11.16 3.38
C ILE A 31 -4.90 -10.79 3.33
N PRO A 32 -5.32 -9.74 2.58
CA PRO A 32 -6.74 -9.38 2.51
C PRO A 32 -7.57 -10.47 1.84
N ALA A 33 -7.03 -11.20 0.87
CA ALA A 33 -7.73 -12.32 0.24
C ALA A 33 -8.04 -13.43 1.25
N ALA A 34 -7.07 -13.82 2.08
CA ALA A 34 -7.28 -14.81 3.14
C ALA A 34 -8.30 -14.33 4.19
N ILE A 35 -8.20 -13.07 4.63
CA ILE A 35 -9.15 -12.47 5.58
C ILE A 35 -10.56 -12.42 4.99
N THR A 36 -10.68 -12.03 3.71
CA THR A 36 -11.95 -11.95 3.00
C THR A 36 -12.60 -13.34 2.91
N GLY A 37 -11.84 -14.38 2.56
CA GLY A 37 -12.34 -15.75 2.54
C GLY A 37 -12.92 -16.18 3.89
N TYR A 38 -12.16 -15.97 4.98
CA TYR A 38 -12.63 -16.27 6.34
C TYR A 38 -13.92 -15.52 6.74
N ILE A 39 -14.02 -14.24 6.35
CA ILE A 39 -15.22 -13.43 6.63
C ILE A 39 -16.41 -13.94 5.82
N ILE A 40 -16.23 -14.30 4.55
CA ILE A 40 -17.29 -14.88 3.72
C ILE A 40 -17.81 -16.17 4.35
N ASP A 41 -16.90 -17.05 4.80
CA ASP A 41 -17.24 -18.33 5.39
C ASP A 41 -18.01 -18.19 6.72
N THR A 42 -17.75 -17.13 7.49
CA THR A 42 -18.33 -16.95 8.83
C THR A 42 -19.57 -16.04 8.84
N TYR A 43 -19.57 -14.97 8.05
CA TYR A 43 -20.57 -13.88 8.11
C TYR A 43 -21.33 -13.68 6.80
N GLY A 44 -21.02 -14.47 5.76
CA GLY A 44 -21.61 -14.36 4.43
C GLY A 44 -20.96 -13.31 3.54
N SER A 45 -21.26 -13.39 2.25
CA SER A 45 -20.59 -12.62 1.20
C SER A 45 -20.84 -11.10 1.28
N THR A 46 -21.98 -10.67 1.80
CA THR A 46 -22.35 -9.25 1.86
C THR A 46 -21.44 -8.45 2.80
N VAL A 47 -21.03 -9.03 3.93
CA VAL A 47 -20.18 -8.35 4.92
C VAL A 47 -18.73 -8.23 4.43
N ALA A 48 -18.29 -9.14 3.57
CA ALA A 48 -16.92 -9.18 3.06
C ALA A 48 -16.52 -7.94 2.20
N PHE A 49 -17.50 -7.21 1.66
CA PHE A 49 -17.26 -5.95 0.94
C PHE A 49 -16.69 -4.83 1.82
N ILE A 50 -16.72 -4.96 3.16
CA ILE A 50 -16.08 -4.00 4.06
C ILE A 50 -14.54 -4.10 4.00
N VAL A 51 -13.99 -5.26 3.63
CA VAL A 51 -12.53 -5.50 3.65
C VAL A 51 -11.79 -4.57 2.68
N PRO A 52 -12.19 -4.44 1.40
CA PRO A 52 -11.61 -3.44 0.50
C PRO A 52 -11.70 -2.00 1.02
N VAL A 53 -12.81 -1.63 1.68
CA VAL A 53 -13.02 -0.28 2.21
C VAL A 53 -12.02 0.01 3.32
N ILE A 54 -11.80 -0.94 4.23
CA ILE A 54 -10.81 -0.82 5.31
C ILE A 54 -9.39 -0.73 4.73
N CYS A 55 -9.05 -1.60 3.76
CA CYS A 55 -7.75 -1.53 3.08
C CYS A 55 -7.52 -0.16 2.41
N MET A 56 -8.54 0.40 1.76
CA MET A 56 -8.46 1.71 1.13
C MET A 56 -8.30 2.83 2.17
N LEU A 57 -9.00 2.76 3.30
CA LEU A 57 -8.81 3.71 4.41
C LEU A 57 -7.38 3.64 4.96
N ILE A 58 -6.83 2.45 5.19
CA ILE A 58 -5.45 2.29 5.66
C ILE A 58 -4.46 2.86 4.64
N ALA A 59 -4.67 2.64 3.34
CA ALA A 59 -3.82 3.20 2.29
C ALA A 59 -3.85 4.73 2.30
N LEU A 60 -5.02 5.34 2.47
CA LEU A 60 -5.16 6.80 2.61
C LEU A 60 -4.48 7.33 3.86
N LEU A 61 -4.64 6.65 5.00
CA LEU A 61 -3.98 7.03 6.26
C LEU A 61 -2.45 6.92 6.16
N SER A 62 -1.93 5.97 5.37
CA SER A 62 -0.48 5.83 5.14
C SER A 62 0.15 7.02 4.41
N LEU A 63 -0.67 7.81 3.69
CA LEU A 63 -0.24 9.03 3.00
C LEU A 63 -0.19 10.26 3.93
N LEU A 64 -0.87 10.23 5.07
CA LEU A 64 -0.89 11.35 6.03
C LEU A 64 0.51 11.82 6.46
N PRO A 65 1.48 10.97 6.84
CA PRO A 65 2.82 11.44 7.23
C PRO A 65 3.56 12.13 6.08
N PHE A 66 3.24 11.80 4.83
CA PHE A 66 3.84 12.44 3.65
C PHE A 66 3.23 13.80 3.33
N LEU A 67 2.05 14.14 3.87
CA LEU A 67 1.46 15.48 3.70
C LEU A 67 2.35 16.58 4.29
N SER A 68 3.02 16.29 5.42
CA SER A 68 3.96 17.23 6.05
C SER A 68 5.18 17.49 5.17
N LEU A 69 5.73 16.44 4.55
CA LEU A 69 6.84 16.55 3.59
C LEU A 69 6.43 17.28 2.32
N TRP A 70 5.20 17.04 1.85
CA TRP A 70 4.66 17.71 0.68
C TRP A 70 4.47 19.21 0.94
N LYS A 71 3.91 19.60 2.09
CA LYS A 71 3.81 21.00 2.52
C LYS A 71 5.18 21.69 2.61
N ALA A 72 6.16 21.04 3.24
CA ALA A 72 7.51 21.58 3.33
C ALA A 72 8.14 21.83 1.94
N LYS A 73 7.91 20.90 1.00
CA LYS A 73 8.43 21.01 -0.36
C LYS A 73 7.72 22.07 -1.21
N VAL A 74 6.42 22.27 -0.99
CA VAL A 74 5.63 23.33 -1.66
C VAL A 74 6.01 24.73 -1.13
N ILE A 75 6.30 24.87 0.16
CA ILE A 75 6.71 26.16 0.76
C ILE A 75 8.14 26.56 0.34
N GLN A 76 8.99 25.60 -0.04
CA GLN A 76 10.35 25.87 -0.53
C GLN A 76 10.43 26.19 -2.03
N LEU A 77 9.30 26.13 -2.76
CA LEU A 77 9.16 26.51 -4.18
C LEU A 77 8.57 27.91 -4.29
#